data_AF-A0A6J8C356-F1
#
_entry.id   AF-A0A6J8C356-F1
#
_cell.length_a   1.000
_cell.length_b   1.000
_cell.length_c   1.000
_cell.angle_alpha   90.00
_cell.angle_beta   90.00
_cell.angle_gamma   90.00
#
_symmetry.space_group_name_H-M   'P 1'
#
loop_
_entity.id
_entity.type
_entity.pdbx_description
1 polymer ?
#
loop_
_entity_poly.entity_id
_entity_poly.type
_entity_poly.pdbx_seq_one_letter_code
_entity_poly.pdbx_strand_id
1 'polypeptide(L)'
;MNILCDHRDYYYRKGNSDRRDKHERMIKLILEKVNHDCLDLQNVLNYACRCDLLEVLTLLLEKADHKNLDVKKAMNILCDHRDYYYGGGNSDRRDKHDRTIKLILEKVNHDCLDLQNVLDHACLFELVDVVTLLLEKTDHKKLDVKRATNILCDKGDYYDDEINTHERMIKLILEKVNHDCLDLQNILDYACRFELEDGVTLLLEKTDHKKLDVKKAMNIICDKWDYCYKEANSDRRDKHERMIKLILEKVNHDLLDLQNVLDHVCRYCLLDVVTLLLEKTDHNVVTLLLEKTDHKKLDVKKAMNIQCDHRDYYYGGGNSDRKDKHERTIKLILGKVNHDCLDLQNVLDHACLFELVDVVTLLLEKTDHKKLDVKRATNILCDKGDYYDDEINTHERMIKLILEKVNHDCLDLQNVLDHACLFELVDVVTLLLEKTDHKKLDVKRATNILCDKGDYYDDEINTHERMIKLIFEKVNHDCLDLQNVLDYACRFELEDGVTLLLEKTDHKKLDVKKAMNIICDEWDYCYKEGNSDRRDKHERMIKLILEKVNHDFLDLQNVFYHVCRYCLLDVVTLLLEKKQIIKS
;
A
#
# COMPACT_ATOMS: atom_id res chain seq x y z
N MET A 1 40.60 45.57 -28.27
CA MET A 1 39.68 45.26 -27.17
C MET A 1 38.24 45.10 -27.66
N ASN A 2 37.66 46.09 -28.34
CA ASN A 2 36.28 46.00 -28.86
C ASN A 2 36.01 44.75 -29.70
N ILE A 3 36.90 44.40 -30.64
CA ILE A 3 36.77 43.15 -31.42
C ILE A 3 36.69 41.90 -30.51
N LEU A 4 37.47 41.86 -29.43
CA LEU A 4 37.45 40.74 -28.48
C LEU A 4 36.14 40.70 -27.66
N CYS A 5 35.51 41.84 -27.41
CA CYS A 5 34.31 41.98 -26.59
C CYS A 5 33.01 41.94 -27.43
N ASP A 6 33.08 42.21 -28.73
CA ASP A 6 31.92 42.29 -29.64
C ASP A 6 31.49 40.92 -30.21
N HIS A 7 32.31 39.87 -30.04
CA HIS A 7 31.94 38.50 -30.43
C HIS A 7 30.88 37.92 -29.47
N ARG A 8 29.62 38.34 -29.66
CA ARG A 8 28.46 38.06 -28.80
C ARG A 8 28.10 36.58 -28.63
N ASP A 9 28.24 35.75 -29.67
CA ASP A 9 27.57 34.45 -29.70
C ASP A 9 28.47 33.22 -29.96
N TYR A 10 29.74 33.42 -30.32
CA TYR A 10 30.52 32.37 -30.98
C TYR A 10 31.15 31.33 -30.04
N TYR A 11 31.51 31.70 -28.81
CA TYR A 11 32.27 30.81 -27.91
C TYR A 11 31.40 30.08 -26.89
N TYR A 12 30.22 30.60 -26.57
CA TYR A 12 29.43 30.15 -25.41
C TYR A 12 28.31 29.16 -25.75
N ARG A 13 27.90 29.06 -27.02
CA ARG A 13 26.87 28.11 -27.47
C ARG A 13 27.37 26.69 -27.78
N LYS A 14 28.69 26.45 -27.82
CA LYS A 14 29.26 25.13 -28.15
C LYS A 14 30.57 24.86 -27.41
N GLY A 15 30.51 24.26 -26.23
CA GLY A 15 31.52 23.35 -25.62
C GLY A 15 33.02 23.68 -25.71
N ASN A 16 33.43 24.92 -26.00
CA ASN A 16 34.81 25.30 -26.28
C ASN A 16 35.42 26.05 -25.09
N SER A 17 35.51 25.40 -23.93
CA SER A 17 36.14 25.93 -22.71
C SER A 17 37.55 26.45 -22.98
N ASP A 18 38.35 25.71 -23.75
CA ASP A 18 39.75 26.08 -24.06
C ASP A 18 39.89 27.41 -24.82
N ARG A 19 38.92 27.72 -25.69
CA ARG A 19 38.93 29.01 -26.41
C ARG A 19 38.50 30.14 -25.49
N ARG A 20 37.51 29.91 -24.61
CA ARG A 20 37.10 30.86 -23.58
C ARG A 20 38.26 31.22 -22.67
N ASP A 21 38.99 30.23 -22.15
CA ASP A 21 40.11 30.47 -21.23
C ASP A 21 41.26 31.23 -21.90
N LYS A 22 41.58 30.90 -23.16
CA LYS A 22 42.55 31.67 -23.95
C LYS A 22 42.11 33.11 -24.16
N HIS A 23 40.81 33.32 -24.40
CA HIS A 23 40.23 34.65 -24.59
C HIS A 23 40.26 35.46 -23.29
N GLU A 24 39.89 34.86 -22.16
CA GLU A 24 39.97 35.46 -20.82
C GLU A 24 41.42 35.88 -20.49
N ARG A 25 42.40 34.99 -20.68
CA ARG A 25 43.83 35.28 -20.49
C ARG A 25 44.33 36.43 -21.35
N MET A 26 43.87 36.52 -22.60
CA MET A 26 44.28 37.58 -23.51
C MET A 26 43.72 38.94 -23.07
N ILE A 27 42.43 38.99 -22.67
CA ILE A 27 41.83 40.20 -22.10
C ILE A 27 42.57 40.61 -20.82
N LYS A 28 42.87 39.66 -19.93
CA LYS A 28 43.63 39.87 -18.71
C LYS A 28 45.00 40.50 -18.98
N LEU A 29 45.78 39.90 -19.90
CA LEU A 29 47.10 40.39 -20.27
C LEU A 29 47.05 41.82 -20.84
N ILE A 30 46.05 42.13 -21.68
CA ILE A 30 45.87 43.48 -22.24
C ILE A 30 45.57 44.48 -21.11
N LEU A 31 44.66 44.15 -20.19
CA LEU A 31 44.33 45.00 -19.04
C LEU A 31 45.53 45.22 -18.09
N GLU A 32 46.47 44.27 -18.02
CA GLU A 32 47.66 44.41 -17.18
C GLU A 32 48.80 45.19 -17.83
N LYS A 33 48.87 45.23 -19.17
CA LYS A 33 50.02 45.75 -19.92
C LYS A 33 49.75 47.06 -20.65
N VAL A 34 48.50 47.40 -20.92
CA VAL A 34 48.11 48.58 -21.69
C VAL A 34 47.55 49.66 -20.75
N ASN A 35 47.87 50.93 -21.03
CA ASN A 35 47.26 52.04 -20.29
C ASN A 35 45.73 52.01 -20.45
N HIS A 36 45.01 52.12 -19.34
CA HIS A 36 43.55 52.00 -19.27
C HIS A 36 42.81 53.12 -20.01
N ASP A 37 43.42 54.31 -20.12
CA ASP A 37 42.88 55.44 -20.90
C ASP A 37 42.70 55.12 -22.39
N CYS A 38 43.44 54.14 -22.90
CA CYS A 38 43.37 53.70 -24.29
C CYS A 38 42.30 52.61 -24.53
N LEU A 39 41.57 52.21 -23.50
CA LEU A 39 40.63 51.10 -23.54
C LEU A 39 39.20 51.57 -23.23
N ASP A 40 38.23 51.03 -23.97
CA ASP A 40 36.82 51.14 -23.61
C ASP A 40 36.50 50.16 -22.47
N LEU A 41 36.84 50.57 -21.25
CA LEU A 41 36.66 49.75 -20.06
C LEU A 41 35.19 49.39 -19.79
N GLN A 42 34.23 50.21 -20.23
CA GLN A 42 32.81 49.91 -20.09
C GLN A 42 32.41 48.71 -20.98
N ASN A 43 32.90 48.65 -22.22
CA ASN A 43 32.65 47.50 -23.09
C ASN A 43 33.27 46.22 -22.50
N VAL A 44 34.49 46.31 -21.93
CA VAL A 44 35.14 45.16 -21.27
C VAL A 44 34.34 44.72 -20.04
N LEU A 45 33.87 45.65 -19.21
CA LEU A 45 33.05 45.34 -18.03
C LEU A 45 31.74 44.65 -18.42
N ASN A 46 31.02 45.20 -19.40
CA ASN A 46 29.78 44.61 -19.91
C ASN A 46 30.02 43.19 -20.47
N TYR A 47 31.13 42.98 -21.17
CA TYR A 47 31.51 41.67 -21.70
C TYR A 47 31.90 40.70 -20.59
N ALA A 48 32.69 41.13 -19.61
CA ALA A 48 33.10 40.31 -18.47
C ALA A 48 31.89 39.85 -17.64
N CYS A 49 30.91 40.73 -17.42
CA CYS A 49 29.63 40.40 -16.79
C CYS A 49 28.82 39.41 -17.65
N ARG A 50 28.62 39.69 -18.94
CA ARG A 50 27.89 38.78 -19.84
C ARG A 50 28.47 37.36 -19.87
N CYS A 51 29.78 37.26 -19.70
CA CYS A 51 30.54 36.03 -19.88
C CYS A 51 30.97 35.35 -18.57
N ASP A 52 30.59 35.87 -17.39
CA ASP A 52 31.09 35.42 -16.08
C ASP A 52 32.63 35.28 -16.04
N LEU A 53 33.36 36.32 -16.45
CA LEU A 53 34.83 36.32 -16.42
C LEU A 53 35.34 36.88 -15.09
N LEU A 54 35.24 36.06 -14.04
CA LEU A 54 35.55 36.45 -12.66
C LEU A 54 36.92 37.14 -12.52
N GLU A 55 37.98 36.60 -13.12
CA GLU A 55 39.33 37.18 -12.97
C GLU A 55 39.47 38.54 -13.66
N VAL A 56 38.85 38.70 -14.83
CA VAL A 56 38.81 39.97 -15.57
C VAL A 56 38.03 40.99 -14.77
N LEU A 57 36.90 40.58 -14.19
CA LEU A 57 36.06 41.44 -13.37
C LEU A 57 36.81 41.93 -12.12
N THR A 58 37.53 41.04 -11.42
CA THR A 58 38.39 41.41 -10.28
C THR A 58 39.38 42.50 -10.65
N LEU A 59 40.11 42.33 -11.76
CA LEU A 59 41.07 43.32 -12.22
C LEU A 59 40.43 44.67 -12.55
N LEU A 60 39.27 44.66 -13.21
CA LEU A 60 38.54 45.88 -13.55
C LEU A 60 38.09 46.62 -12.27
N LEU A 61 37.52 45.89 -11.30
CA LEU A 61 37.03 46.49 -10.05
C LEU A 61 38.17 46.97 -9.13
N GLU A 62 39.35 46.35 -9.19
CA GLU A 62 40.51 46.74 -8.37
C GLU A 62 41.38 47.85 -8.98
N LYS A 63 41.49 47.91 -10.32
CA LYS A 63 42.41 48.84 -10.99
C LYS A 63 41.73 50.01 -11.68
N ALA A 64 40.47 49.89 -12.08
CA ALA A 64 39.74 51.01 -12.63
C ALA A 64 39.07 51.81 -11.50
N ASP A 65 39.07 53.14 -11.62
CA ASP A 65 38.23 53.99 -10.77
C ASP A 65 36.76 53.72 -11.15
N HIS A 66 36.14 52.79 -10.43
CA HIS A 66 34.77 52.31 -10.64
C HIS A 66 33.73 53.43 -10.56
N LYS A 67 34.10 54.63 -10.08
CA LYS A 67 33.25 55.83 -10.13
C LYS A 67 32.91 56.29 -11.55
N ASN A 68 33.73 55.94 -12.55
CA ASN A 68 33.51 56.30 -13.96
C ASN A 68 32.93 55.15 -14.80
N LEU A 69 32.61 54.01 -14.17
CA LEU A 69 32.00 52.87 -14.85
C LEU A 69 30.52 52.74 -14.46
N ASP A 70 29.67 52.49 -15.44
CA ASP A 70 28.27 52.13 -15.23
C ASP A 70 28.19 50.65 -14.83
N VAL A 71 28.54 50.39 -13.57
CA VAL A 71 28.50 49.04 -12.99
C VAL A 71 27.06 48.54 -12.86
N LYS A 72 26.09 49.45 -12.69
CA LYS A 72 24.66 49.11 -12.66
C LYS A 72 24.23 48.41 -13.95
N LYS A 73 24.57 48.99 -15.11
CA LYS A 73 24.27 48.40 -16.41
C LYS A 73 24.95 47.06 -16.60
N ALA A 74 26.21 46.94 -16.18
CA ALA A 74 26.95 45.67 -16.29
C ALA A 74 26.33 44.57 -15.42
N MET A 75 25.91 44.90 -14.19
CA MET A 75 25.17 44.01 -13.30
C MET A 75 23.84 43.57 -13.90
N ASN A 76 23.09 44.50 -14.50
CA ASN A 76 21.84 44.14 -15.17
C ASN A 76 22.08 43.20 -16.37
N ILE A 77 23.17 43.38 -17.12
CA ILE A 77 23.55 42.43 -18.19
C ILE A 77 23.84 41.04 -17.61
N LEU A 78 24.51 40.96 -16.45
CA LEU A 78 24.80 39.71 -15.76
C LEU A 78 23.50 38.99 -15.34
N CYS A 79 22.54 39.72 -14.77
CA CYS A 79 21.25 39.18 -14.34
C CYS A 79 20.29 38.85 -15.51
N ASP A 80 20.30 39.64 -16.59
CA ASP A 80 19.39 39.45 -17.73
C ASP A 80 19.78 38.25 -18.62
N HIS A 81 20.98 37.70 -18.45
CA HIS A 81 21.52 36.65 -19.32
C HIS A 81 20.96 35.25 -18.99
N ARG A 82 19.64 35.06 -19.20
CA ARG A 82 18.88 33.84 -18.85
C ARG A 82 19.31 32.57 -19.60
N ASP A 83 19.88 32.70 -20.79
CA ASP A 83 20.29 31.57 -21.66
C ASP A 83 21.39 30.69 -21.03
N TYR A 84 22.02 31.12 -19.94
CA TYR A 84 23.11 30.39 -19.29
C TYR A 84 22.67 29.17 -18.46
N TYR A 85 21.37 29.10 -18.11
CA TYR A 85 20.85 28.18 -17.10
C TYR A 85 19.82 27.17 -17.61
N TYR A 86 19.29 27.31 -18.82
CA TYR A 86 18.30 26.38 -19.41
C TYR A 86 18.89 25.04 -19.90
N GLY A 87 20.08 24.66 -19.43
CA GLY A 87 20.67 23.34 -19.64
C GLY A 87 21.02 22.71 -18.31
N GLY A 88 20.14 21.85 -17.80
CA GLY A 88 20.35 21.09 -16.56
C GLY A 88 21.73 20.43 -16.55
N GLY A 89 22.47 20.62 -15.46
CA GLY A 89 23.72 19.88 -15.20
C GLY A 89 25.03 20.65 -15.29
N ASN A 90 25.15 21.86 -14.72
CA ASN A 90 26.48 22.45 -14.47
C ASN A 90 26.51 23.25 -13.16
N SER A 91 26.61 22.56 -12.02
CA SER A 91 26.88 23.14 -10.70
C SER A 91 28.03 24.15 -10.74
N ASP A 92 29.11 23.82 -11.46
CA ASP A 92 30.30 24.67 -11.59
C ASP A 92 30.01 26.05 -12.20
N ARG A 93 29.01 26.13 -13.10
CA ARG A 93 28.61 27.41 -13.70
C ARG A 93 27.77 28.23 -12.73
N ARG A 94 26.86 27.58 -11.99
CA ARG A 94 26.07 28.24 -10.93
C ARG A 94 27.01 28.82 -9.87
N ASP A 95 28.01 28.05 -9.43
CA ASP A 95 29.03 28.48 -8.48
C ASP A 95 29.89 29.64 -9.00
N LYS A 96 30.32 29.60 -10.27
CA LYS A 96 31.10 30.70 -10.85
C LYS A 96 30.27 31.98 -10.92
N HIS A 97 29.00 31.88 -11.28
CA HIS A 97 28.10 33.02 -11.37
C HIS A 97 27.78 33.60 -9.99
N ASP A 98 27.51 32.75 -9.00
CA ASP A 98 27.33 33.13 -7.59
C ASP A 98 28.54 33.93 -7.08
N ARG A 99 29.77 33.44 -7.32
CA ARG A 99 31.01 34.15 -6.98
C ARG A 99 31.17 35.48 -7.72
N THR A 100 30.75 35.55 -8.98
CA THR A 100 30.86 36.76 -9.81
C THR A 100 29.93 37.85 -9.28
N ILE A 101 28.67 37.51 -8.96
CA ILE A 101 27.72 38.45 -8.35
C ILE A 101 28.22 38.92 -6.98
N LYS A 102 28.67 37.99 -6.12
CA LYS A 102 29.21 38.33 -4.79
C LYS A 102 30.36 39.31 -4.88
N LEU A 103 31.32 39.08 -5.79
CA LEU A 103 32.46 39.97 -5.98
C LEU A 103 32.01 41.40 -6.27
N ILE A 104 31.00 41.58 -7.15
CA ILE A 104 30.44 42.91 -7.44
C ILE A 104 29.82 43.51 -6.19
N LEU A 105 28.96 42.75 -5.49
CA LEU A 105 28.29 43.21 -4.27
C LEU A 105 29.26 43.54 -3.12
N GLU A 106 30.45 42.96 -3.10
CA GLU A 106 31.48 43.23 -2.08
C GLU A 106 32.37 44.43 -2.42
N LYS A 107 32.61 44.69 -3.70
CA LYS A 107 33.55 45.72 -4.16
C LYS A 107 32.86 47.04 -4.53
N VAL A 108 31.55 47.02 -4.80
CA VAL A 108 30.81 48.16 -5.32
C VAL A 108 29.82 48.66 -4.28
N ASN A 109 29.68 49.99 -4.15
CA ASN A 109 28.67 50.57 -3.27
C ASN A 109 27.27 50.13 -3.72
N HIS A 110 26.47 49.62 -2.78
CA HIS A 110 25.13 49.08 -3.01
C HIS A 110 24.16 50.10 -3.59
N ASP A 111 24.31 51.39 -3.27
CA ASP A 111 23.48 52.47 -3.84
C ASP A 111 23.72 52.68 -5.35
N CYS A 112 24.80 52.14 -5.91
CA CYS A 112 25.11 52.19 -7.34
C CYS A 112 24.53 51.00 -8.12
N LEU A 113 23.84 50.06 -7.46
CA LEU A 113 23.35 48.83 -8.06
C LEU A 113 21.82 48.78 -8.06
N ASP A 114 21.26 47.98 -8.96
CA ASP A 114 19.84 47.61 -8.93
C ASP A 114 19.64 46.37 -8.05
N LEU A 115 19.72 46.55 -6.73
CA LEU A 115 19.71 45.43 -5.79
C LEU A 115 18.43 44.58 -5.88
N GLN A 116 17.30 45.16 -6.31
CA GLN A 116 16.07 44.39 -6.52
C GLN A 116 16.22 43.42 -7.69
N ASN A 117 16.80 43.87 -8.82
CA ASN A 117 17.05 42.98 -9.96
C ASN A 117 18.00 41.83 -9.57
N VAL A 118 19.03 42.13 -8.76
CA VAL A 118 19.96 41.11 -8.25
C VAL A 118 19.25 40.12 -7.34
N LEU A 119 18.36 40.58 -6.46
CA LEU A 119 17.60 39.72 -5.55
C LEU A 119 16.63 38.82 -6.32
N ASP A 120 15.84 39.38 -7.24
CA ASP A 120 14.92 38.63 -8.11
C ASP A 120 15.67 37.52 -8.87
N HIS A 121 16.84 37.86 -9.43
CA HIS A 121 17.71 36.93 -10.13
C HIS A 121 18.27 35.83 -9.21
N ALA A 122 18.75 36.22 -8.02
CA ALA A 122 19.31 35.29 -7.05
C ALA A 122 18.25 34.28 -6.56
N CYS A 123 17.00 34.72 -6.37
CA CYS A 123 15.89 33.82 -6.08
C CYS A 123 15.54 32.91 -7.26
N LEU A 124 15.50 33.44 -8.50
CA LEU A 124 15.22 32.64 -9.70
C LEU A 124 16.25 31.52 -9.95
N PHE A 125 17.53 31.80 -9.67
CA PHE A 125 18.64 30.86 -9.92
C PHE A 125 19.20 30.19 -8.66
N GLU A 126 18.49 30.32 -7.54
CA GLU A 126 18.79 29.65 -6.28
C GLU A 126 20.20 29.96 -5.73
N LEU A 127 20.65 31.21 -5.86
CA LEU A 127 21.95 31.69 -5.40
C LEU A 127 21.89 32.03 -3.90
N VAL A 128 21.84 31.01 -3.05
CA VAL A 128 21.60 31.12 -1.59
C VAL A 128 22.52 32.13 -0.92
N ASP A 129 23.80 32.12 -1.29
CA ASP A 129 24.77 32.98 -0.64
C ASP A 129 24.68 34.44 -1.11
N VAL A 130 24.28 34.70 -2.36
CA VAL A 130 23.96 36.06 -2.84
C VAL A 130 22.75 36.59 -2.09
N VAL A 131 21.69 35.79 -1.92
CA VAL A 131 20.52 36.17 -1.12
C VAL A 131 20.93 36.47 0.32
N THR A 132 21.76 35.61 0.93
CA THR A 132 22.31 35.84 2.28
C THR A 132 23.00 37.18 2.39
N LEU A 133 23.91 37.47 1.45
CA LEU A 133 24.69 38.71 1.46
C LEU A 133 23.81 39.96 1.25
N LEU A 134 22.81 39.89 0.37
CA LEU A 134 21.85 40.98 0.16
C LEU A 134 21.00 41.22 1.41
N LEU A 135 20.51 40.16 2.05
CA LEU A 135 19.73 40.24 3.28
C LEU A 135 20.55 40.75 4.47
N GLU A 136 21.85 40.46 4.54
CA GLU A 136 22.68 40.92 5.68
C GLU A 136 23.21 42.35 5.54
N LYS A 137 23.48 42.79 4.31
CA LYS A 137 24.15 44.07 4.05
C LYS A 137 23.21 45.20 3.60
N THR A 138 21.98 44.88 3.22
CA THR A 138 21.01 45.87 2.71
C THR A 138 19.88 46.06 3.70
N ASP A 139 19.45 47.31 3.90
CA ASP A 139 18.20 47.57 4.63
C ASP A 139 17.03 46.93 3.87
N HIS A 140 16.39 45.91 4.47
CA HIS A 140 15.27 45.18 3.89
C HIS A 140 14.13 46.09 3.43
N LYS A 141 13.98 47.29 4.01
CA LYS A 141 12.94 48.24 3.59
C LYS A 141 13.15 48.80 2.18
N LYS A 142 14.36 48.69 1.63
CA LYS A 142 14.69 49.09 0.25
C LYS A 142 14.46 47.97 -0.77
N LEU A 143 14.17 46.75 -0.32
CA LEU A 143 13.98 45.58 -1.17
C LEU A 143 12.54 45.08 -1.05
N ASP A 144 11.92 44.82 -2.20
CA ASP A 144 10.68 44.06 -2.28
C ASP A 144 11.01 42.56 -2.18
N VAL A 145 11.27 42.12 -0.96
CA VAL A 145 11.58 40.71 -0.66
C VAL A 145 10.37 39.83 -0.98
N LYS A 146 9.14 40.35 -0.81
CA LYS A 146 7.90 39.63 -1.16
C LYS A 146 7.92 39.19 -2.61
N ARG A 147 8.20 40.12 -3.53
CA ARG A 147 8.30 39.82 -4.96
C ARG A 147 9.36 38.76 -5.25
N ALA A 148 10.55 38.88 -4.67
CA ALA A 148 11.63 37.94 -4.92
C ALA A 148 11.32 36.54 -4.39
N THR A 149 10.69 36.43 -3.22
CA THR A 149 10.24 35.14 -2.69
C THR A 149 9.14 34.53 -3.55
N ASN A 150 8.23 35.33 -4.12
CA ASN A 150 7.23 34.81 -5.07
C ASN A 150 7.90 34.26 -6.35
N ILE A 151 8.96 34.89 -6.86
CA ILE A 151 9.72 34.35 -8.01
C ILE A 151 10.30 32.97 -7.69
N LEU A 152 10.80 32.76 -6.46
CA LEU A 152 11.27 31.46 -5.99
C LEU A 152 10.12 30.44 -5.93
N CYS A 153 8.98 30.82 -5.37
CA CYS A 153 7.83 29.94 -5.18
C CYS A 153 7.05 29.60 -6.47
N ASP A 154 7.07 30.49 -7.47
CA ASP A 154 6.32 30.33 -8.73
C ASP A 154 7.03 29.44 -9.76
N LYS A 155 8.31 29.15 -9.53
CA LYS A 155 9.11 28.32 -10.44
C LYS A 155 8.67 26.85 -10.26
N GLY A 156 8.35 26.21 -11.40
CA GLY A 156 7.60 24.95 -11.50
C GLY A 156 8.39 23.71 -11.07
N ASP A 157 7.90 22.51 -11.39
CA ASP A 157 8.47 21.22 -10.96
C ASP A 157 10.00 21.17 -11.07
N TYR A 158 10.68 20.93 -9.94
CA TYR A 158 12.14 20.81 -9.86
C TYR A 158 12.57 19.35 -9.77
N TYR A 159 13.83 19.11 -10.10
CA TYR A 159 14.48 17.82 -9.87
C TYR A 159 14.80 17.63 -8.38
N ASP A 160 14.79 16.38 -7.89
CA ASP A 160 14.97 16.04 -6.47
C ASP A 160 16.25 16.59 -5.83
N ASP A 161 17.28 16.88 -6.62
CA ASP A 161 18.56 17.43 -6.17
C ASP A 161 18.49 18.93 -5.78
N GLU A 162 17.47 19.66 -6.23
CA GLU A 162 17.32 21.08 -5.92
C GLU A 162 16.55 21.35 -4.61
N ILE A 163 15.79 20.36 -4.10
CA ILE A 163 14.92 20.49 -2.89
C ILE A 163 15.70 21.03 -1.68
N ASN A 164 16.90 20.52 -1.43
CA ASN A 164 17.73 20.97 -0.30
C ASN A 164 18.15 22.44 -0.42
N THR A 165 18.33 22.94 -1.64
CA THR A 165 18.69 24.33 -1.89
C THR A 165 17.50 25.24 -1.62
N HIS A 166 16.30 24.82 -2.05
CA HIS A 166 15.04 25.50 -1.77
C HIS A 166 14.72 25.56 -0.28
N GLU A 167 14.87 24.45 0.44
CA GLU A 167 14.70 24.37 1.89
C GLU A 167 15.60 25.41 2.60
N ARG A 168 16.89 25.44 2.25
CA ARG A 168 17.87 26.39 2.82
C ARG A 168 17.52 27.84 2.50
N MET A 169 17.06 28.12 1.28
CA MET A 169 16.66 29.46 0.86
C MET A 169 15.43 29.96 1.62
N ILE A 170 14.38 29.13 1.71
CA ILE A 170 13.15 29.46 2.45
C ILE A 170 13.46 29.67 3.92
N LYS A 171 14.24 28.77 4.54
CA LYS A 171 14.69 28.90 5.92
C LYS A 171 15.42 30.21 6.18
N LEU A 172 16.39 30.55 5.33
CA LEU A 172 17.14 31.80 5.41
C LEU A 172 16.21 33.03 5.34
N ILE A 173 15.29 33.07 4.37
CA ILE A 173 14.34 34.18 4.19
C ILE A 173 13.45 34.32 5.43
N LEU A 174 12.88 33.22 5.93
CA LEU A 174 12.03 33.21 7.12
C LEU A 174 12.76 33.58 8.42
N GLU A 175 14.07 33.39 8.49
CA GLU A 175 14.89 33.75 9.65
C GLU A 175 15.37 35.20 9.62
N LYS A 176 15.66 35.74 8.43
CA LYS A 176 16.29 37.06 8.27
C LYS A 176 15.29 38.19 8.01
N VAL A 177 14.12 37.88 7.45
CA VAL A 177 13.17 38.90 6.96
C VAL A 177 11.98 38.99 7.90
N ASN A 178 11.49 40.21 8.14
CA ASN A 178 10.24 40.39 8.88
C ASN A 178 9.07 39.74 8.11
N HIS A 179 8.30 38.90 8.79
CA HIS A 179 7.19 38.12 8.23
C HIS A 179 6.08 38.98 7.63
N ASP A 180 5.88 40.21 8.11
CA ASP A 180 4.91 41.15 7.50
C ASP A 180 5.32 41.64 6.10
N CYS A 181 6.60 41.46 5.71
CA CYS A 181 7.12 41.79 4.39
C CYS A 181 7.11 40.59 3.41
N LEU A 182 6.50 39.46 3.79
CA LEU A 182 6.51 38.22 3.00
C LEU A 182 5.09 37.80 2.62
N ASP A 183 4.98 37.01 1.55
CA ASP A 183 3.76 36.28 1.24
C ASP A 183 3.77 34.91 1.94
N LEU A 184 3.50 34.91 3.25
CA LEU A 184 3.63 33.70 4.07
C LEU A 184 2.72 32.56 3.58
N GLN A 185 1.57 32.86 2.97
CA GLN A 185 0.71 31.82 2.40
C GLN A 185 1.34 31.19 1.16
N ASN A 186 1.91 31.98 0.26
CA ASN A 186 2.57 31.43 -0.93
C ASN A 186 3.76 30.55 -0.53
N ILE A 187 4.53 30.98 0.48
CA ILE A 187 5.64 30.18 1.03
C ILE A 187 5.13 28.88 1.65
N LEU A 188 4.02 28.92 2.41
CA LEU A 188 3.43 27.73 3.00
C LEU A 188 2.95 26.75 1.92
N ASP A 189 2.20 27.23 0.92
CA ASP A 189 1.71 26.42 -0.19
C ASP A 189 2.88 25.76 -0.96
N TYR A 190 3.96 26.51 -1.16
CA TYR A 190 5.19 26.04 -1.79
C TYR A 190 5.89 24.97 -0.96
N ALA A 191 6.12 25.24 0.33
CA ALA A 191 6.76 24.32 1.26
C ALA A 191 5.97 23.01 1.39
N CYS A 192 4.64 23.08 1.44
CA CYS A 192 3.75 21.91 1.42
C CYS A 192 3.82 21.12 0.12
N ARG A 193 3.90 21.80 -1.04
CA ARG A 193 3.95 21.14 -2.36
C ARG A 193 5.25 20.40 -2.63
N PHE A 194 6.36 20.91 -2.11
CA PHE A 194 7.72 20.41 -2.35
C PHE A 194 8.36 19.77 -1.12
N GLU A 195 7.54 19.41 -0.12
CA GLU A 195 7.97 18.66 1.07
C GLU A 195 9.09 19.34 1.88
N LEU A 196 9.03 20.66 1.99
CA LEU A 196 9.99 21.47 2.75
C LEU A 196 9.61 21.50 4.24
N GLU A 197 9.94 20.42 4.94
CA GLU A 197 9.53 20.15 6.34
C GLU A 197 10.03 21.23 7.33
N ASP A 198 11.28 21.67 7.20
CA ASP A 198 11.85 22.74 8.03
C ASP A 198 11.15 24.08 7.76
N GLY A 199 10.85 24.35 6.48
CA GLY A 199 10.11 25.53 6.04
C GLY A 199 8.71 25.61 6.64
N VAL A 200 7.95 24.51 6.61
CA VAL A 200 6.63 24.42 7.26
C VAL A 200 6.75 24.59 8.77
N THR A 201 7.73 23.93 9.41
CA THR A 201 7.96 24.04 10.87
C THR A 201 8.18 25.49 11.29
N LEU A 202 9.08 26.20 10.61
CA LEU A 202 9.40 27.59 10.93
C LEU A 202 8.19 28.53 10.74
N LEU A 203 7.41 28.33 9.67
CA LEU A 203 6.20 29.11 9.43
C LEU A 203 5.17 28.92 10.55
N LEU A 204 4.94 27.66 10.96
CA LEU A 204 4.00 27.34 12.03
C LEU A 204 4.47 27.82 13.41
N GLU A 205 5.78 27.93 13.66
CA GLU A 205 6.27 28.41 14.97
C GLU A 205 6.28 29.93 15.11
N LYS A 206 6.49 30.64 14.01
CA LYS A 206 6.72 32.09 14.03
C LYS A 206 5.53 32.94 13.55
N THR A 207 4.53 32.32 12.95
CA THR A 207 3.37 33.01 12.37
C THR A 207 2.10 32.73 13.17
N ASP A 208 1.27 33.75 13.39
CA ASP A 208 -0.11 33.53 13.85
C ASP A 208 -0.89 32.78 12.76
N HIS A 209 -1.31 31.55 13.07
CA HIS A 209 -1.99 30.67 12.12
C HIS A 209 -3.31 31.24 11.61
N LYS A 210 -3.92 32.19 12.31
CA LYS A 210 -5.13 32.88 11.81
C LYS A 210 -4.89 33.73 10.57
N LYS A 211 -3.62 34.08 10.28
CA LYS A 211 -3.22 34.79 9.06
C LYS A 211 -2.93 33.84 7.89
N LEU A 212 -2.94 32.53 8.12
CA LEU A 212 -2.63 31.51 7.13
C LEU A 212 -3.88 30.67 6.84
N ASP A 213 -4.10 30.36 5.57
CA ASP A 213 -5.04 29.33 5.13
C ASP A 213 -4.37 27.95 5.27
N VAL A 214 -4.23 27.50 6.52
CA VAL A 214 -3.63 26.19 6.83
C VAL A 214 -4.50 25.05 6.29
N LYS A 215 -5.81 25.27 6.13
CA LYS A 215 -6.71 24.31 5.47
C LYS A 215 -6.26 24.03 4.03
N LYS A 216 -5.98 25.07 3.25
CA LYS A 216 -5.45 24.91 1.88
C LYS A 216 -4.11 24.17 1.89
N ALA A 217 -3.20 24.52 2.79
CA ALA A 217 -1.89 23.90 2.91
C ALA A 217 -1.98 22.39 3.22
N MET A 218 -2.87 22.00 4.15
CA MET A 218 -3.15 20.60 4.46
C MET A 218 -3.70 19.84 3.26
N ASN A 219 -4.62 20.45 2.49
CA ASN A 219 -5.16 19.82 1.29
C ASN A 219 -4.08 19.57 0.22
N ILE A 220 -3.13 20.49 0.06
CA ILE A 220 -1.97 20.30 -0.85
C ILE A 220 -1.16 19.06 -0.43
N ILE A 221 -0.89 18.89 0.86
CA ILE A 221 -0.15 17.73 1.39
C ILE A 221 -0.92 16.44 1.13
N CYS A 222 -2.23 16.42 1.39
CA CYS A 222 -3.09 15.27 1.11
C CYS A 222 -3.08 14.91 -0.39
N ASP A 223 -3.32 15.86 -1.29
CA ASP A 223 -3.36 15.63 -2.73
C ASP A 223 -2.00 15.12 -3.29
N LYS A 224 -0.88 15.61 -2.73
CA LYS A 224 0.47 15.15 -3.11
C LYS A 224 0.79 13.76 -2.57
N TRP A 225 0.26 13.40 -1.40
CA TRP A 225 0.38 12.04 -0.89
C TRP A 225 -0.19 11.01 -1.85
N ASP A 226 -1.41 11.25 -2.39
CA ASP A 226 -2.07 10.37 -3.36
C ASP A 226 -1.16 10.07 -4.56
N TYR A 227 -0.46 11.10 -5.03
CA TYR A 227 0.52 11.00 -6.10
C TYR A 227 1.74 10.16 -5.68
N CYS A 228 2.36 10.46 -4.55
CA CYS A 228 3.50 9.70 -4.04
C CYS A 228 3.18 8.22 -3.76
N TYR A 229 1.95 7.92 -3.33
CA TYR A 229 1.48 6.56 -3.13
C TYR A 229 1.39 5.79 -4.45
N LYS A 230 0.85 6.41 -5.51
CA LYS A 230 0.78 5.82 -6.85
C LYS A 230 2.16 5.57 -7.46
N GLU A 231 3.14 6.42 -7.16
CA GLU A 231 4.53 6.26 -7.62
C GLU A 231 5.37 5.31 -6.74
N ALA A 232 4.81 4.76 -5.67
CA ALA A 232 5.50 3.89 -4.71
C ALA A 232 6.78 4.50 -4.09
N ASN A 233 6.86 5.83 -3.96
CA ASN A 233 8.00 6.52 -3.37
C ASN A 233 7.89 6.57 -1.83
N SER A 234 8.63 5.72 -1.11
CA SER A 234 8.56 5.63 0.36
C SER A 234 8.99 6.90 1.07
N ASP A 235 10.11 7.49 0.68
CA ASP A 235 10.76 8.55 1.44
C ASP A 235 9.92 9.84 1.40
N ARG A 236 9.31 10.13 0.26
CA ARG A 236 8.38 11.25 0.11
C ARG A 236 7.10 11.04 0.91
N ARG A 237 6.58 9.81 1.02
CA ARG A 237 5.42 9.52 1.88
C ARG A 237 5.74 9.81 3.35
N ASP A 238 6.87 9.34 3.84
CA ASP A 238 7.27 9.57 5.24
C ASP A 238 7.42 11.07 5.56
N LYS A 239 7.93 11.88 4.62
CA LYS A 239 7.98 13.34 4.75
C LYS A 239 6.59 13.96 4.88
N HIS A 240 5.68 13.63 3.98
CA HIS A 240 4.30 14.13 4.08
C HIS A 240 3.65 13.69 5.41
N GLU A 241 3.99 12.52 5.96
CA GLU A 241 3.40 12.02 7.22
C GLU A 241 3.78 12.92 8.38
N ARG A 242 5.09 13.22 8.46
CA ARG A 242 5.62 14.13 9.46
C ARG A 242 5.02 15.53 9.33
N MET A 243 4.83 16.01 8.11
CA MET A 243 4.19 17.31 7.87
C MET A 243 2.72 17.33 8.30
N ILE A 244 1.94 16.27 8.03
CA ILE A 244 0.56 16.14 8.54
C ILE A 244 0.56 16.14 10.07
N LYS A 245 1.41 15.32 10.71
CA LYS A 245 1.56 15.27 12.18
C LYS A 245 1.90 16.65 12.74
N LEU A 246 2.90 17.31 12.17
CA LEU A 246 3.35 18.64 12.56
C LEU A 246 2.22 19.68 12.52
N ILE A 247 1.46 19.74 11.43
CA ILE A 247 0.33 20.68 11.31
C ILE A 247 -0.75 20.37 12.34
N LEU A 248 -1.13 19.10 12.50
CA LEU A 248 -2.13 18.67 13.49
C LEU A 248 -1.67 18.92 14.93
N GLU A 249 -0.36 18.97 15.18
CA GLU A 249 0.21 19.25 16.49
C GLU A 249 0.27 20.73 16.84
N LYS A 250 0.59 21.57 15.86
CA LYS A 250 0.86 22.99 16.07
C LYS A 250 -0.36 23.88 15.85
N VAL A 251 -1.30 23.47 15.00
CA VAL A 251 -2.40 24.34 14.54
C VAL A 251 -3.70 24.02 15.25
N ASN A 252 -4.51 25.06 15.55
CA ASN A 252 -5.87 24.86 16.06
C ASN A 252 -6.72 24.14 15.00
N HIS A 253 -7.33 23.02 15.42
CA HIS A 253 -8.12 22.13 14.57
C HIS A 253 -9.35 22.79 13.95
N ASP A 254 -9.88 23.87 14.52
CA ASP A 254 -10.98 24.64 13.92
C ASP A 254 -10.60 25.33 12.60
N LEU A 255 -9.29 25.47 12.32
CA LEU A 255 -8.77 26.04 11.08
C LEU A 255 -8.54 24.97 9.99
N LEU A 256 -8.79 23.69 10.28
CA LEU A 256 -8.49 22.57 9.39
C LEU A 256 -9.77 21.93 8.85
N ASP A 257 -9.68 21.31 7.68
CA ASP A 257 -10.69 20.37 7.20
C ASP A 257 -10.41 18.97 7.74
N LEU A 258 -10.69 18.77 9.02
CA LEU A 258 -10.37 17.50 9.68
C LEU A 258 -11.02 16.29 8.99
N GLN A 259 -12.17 16.47 8.32
CA GLN A 259 -12.80 15.38 7.58
C GLN A 259 -11.97 14.98 6.37
N ASN A 260 -11.50 15.94 5.57
CA ASN A 260 -10.65 15.62 4.43
C ASN A 260 -9.35 14.93 4.86
N VAL A 261 -8.77 15.40 5.96
CA VAL A 261 -7.60 14.75 6.56
C VAL A 261 -7.96 13.32 6.94
N LEU A 262 -8.99 13.10 7.77
CA LEU A 262 -9.41 11.78 8.21
C LEU A 262 -9.70 10.82 7.04
N ASP A 263 -10.42 11.28 6.01
CA ASP A 263 -10.70 10.50 4.79
C ASP A 263 -9.39 10.02 4.12
N HIS A 264 -8.39 10.90 4.01
CA HIS A 264 -7.07 10.55 3.47
C HIS A 264 -6.28 9.61 4.37
N VAL A 265 -6.22 9.89 5.67
CA VAL A 265 -5.42 9.10 6.60
C VAL A 265 -5.95 7.66 6.70
N CYS A 266 -7.28 7.51 6.69
CA CYS A 266 -7.94 6.22 6.58
C CYS A 266 -7.61 5.60 5.22
N ARG A 267 -7.81 6.31 4.09
CA ARG A 267 -7.48 5.79 2.75
C ARG A 267 -6.07 5.21 2.62
N TYR A 268 -5.09 5.64 3.42
CA TYR A 268 -3.70 5.13 3.39
C TYR A 268 -3.20 4.42 4.67
N CYS A 269 -4.07 4.14 5.65
CA CYS A 269 -3.72 3.46 6.91
C CYS A 269 -2.57 4.13 7.70
N LEU A 270 -2.51 5.46 7.79
CA LEU A 270 -1.46 6.13 8.58
C LEU A 270 -1.83 6.10 10.07
N LEU A 271 -1.58 4.94 10.68
CA LEU A 271 -2.04 4.59 12.04
C LEU A 271 -1.71 5.65 13.09
N ASP A 272 -0.49 6.19 13.07
CA ASP A 272 -0.05 7.21 14.03
C ASP A 272 -0.86 8.51 13.89
N VAL A 273 -1.18 8.90 12.66
CA VAL A 273 -1.96 10.11 12.39
C VAL A 273 -3.42 9.91 12.76
N VAL A 274 -3.99 8.73 12.47
CA VAL A 274 -5.35 8.37 12.94
C VAL A 274 -5.39 8.38 14.47
N THR A 275 -4.37 7.84 15.13
CA THR A 275 -4.24 7.87 16.60
C THR A 275 -4.24 9.30 17.12
N LEU A 276 -3.41 10.16 16.54
CA LEU A 276 -3.28 11.55 16.94
C LEU A 276 -4.57 12.35 16.71
N LEU A 277 -5.26 12.13 15.58
CA LEU A 277 -6.56 12.73 15.30
C LEU A 277 -7.58 12.33 16.36
N LEU A 278 -7.70 11.02 16.64
CA LEU A 278 -8.63 10.51 17.64
C LEU A 278 -8.31 11.07 19.04
N GLU A 279 -7.04 11.05 19.47
CA GLU A 279 -6.63 11.50 20.82
C GLU A 279 -6.81 13.00 21.06
N LYS A 280 -6.58 13.83 20.04
CA LYS A 280 -6.67 15.29 20.18
C LYS A 280 -8.07 15.84 19.94
N THR A 281 -8.95 15.10 19.25
CA THR A 281 -10.39 15.39 19.29
C THR A 281 -10.96 14.85 20.59
N ASP A 282 -10.84 15.67 21.66
CA ASP A 282 -11.29 15.44 23.03
C ASP A 282 -12.31 14.29 23.19
N HIS A 283 -11.86 13.10 23.58
CA HIS A 283 -12.67 11.87 23.54
C HIS A 283 -13.84 11.82 24.53
N ASN A 284 -14.00 12.82 25.41
CA ASN A 284 -15.25 13.01 26.17
C ASN A 284 -16.40 13.55 25.33
N VAL A 285 -16.10 13.99 24.11
CA VAL A 285 -17.05 14.58 23.17
C VAL A 285 -17.89 13.49 22.51
N VAL A 286 -17.52 12.21 22.41
CA VAL A 286 -18.45 11.19 21.86
C VAL A 286 -19.64 10.89 22.80
N THR A 287 -19.44 10.97 24.12
CA THR A 287 -20.50 10.82 25.11
C THR A 287 -21.25 12.14 25.37
N LEU A 288 -20.61 13.30 25.18
CA LEU A 288 -21.23 14.65 25.31
C LEU A 288 -21.80 15.23 24.00
N LEU A 289 -21.39 14.76 22.82
CA LEU A 289 -21.89 15.17 21.48
C LEU A 289 -23.33 14.74 21.27
N LEU A 290 -23.80 13.73 22.00
CA LEU A 290 -25.16 13.24 21.91
C LEU A 290 -26.13 14.02 22.81
N GLU A 291 -25.65 14.79 23.80
CA GLU A 291 -26.56 15.42 24.75
C GLU A 291 -26.82 16.92 24.50
N LYS A 292 -25.85 17.79 24.16
CA LYS A 292 -26.14 19.21 23.87
C LYS A 292 -25.02 19.92 23.11
N THR A 293 -25.20 20.21 21.81
CA THR A 293 -24.98 21.50 21.09
C THR A 293 -24.70 21.32 19.59
N ASP A 294 -25.04 22.36 18.83
CA ASP A 294 -24.94 22.48 17.38
C ASP A 294 -23.57 22.15 16.74
N HIS A 295 -23.66 21.34 15.69
CA HIS A 295 -22.81 21.20 14.49
C HIS A 295 -21.53 20.33 14.51
N LYS A 296 -21.53 19.39 13.53
CA LYS A 296 -20.45 18.95 12.62
C LYS A 296 -19.04 18.88 13.21
N LYS A 297 -18.38 17.71 13.20
CA LYS A 297 -16.91 17.74 13.14
C LYS A 297 -16.21 16.59 12.42
N LEU A 298 -16.65 15.33 12.54
CA LEU A 298 -16.09 14.22 11.75
C LEU A 298 -17.15 13.14 11.47
N ASP A 299 -17.39 12.85 10.20
CA ASP A 299 -18.13 11.68 9.71
C ASP A 299 -17.19 10.46 9.71
N VAL A 300 -17.03 9.89 10.90
CA VAL A 300 -16.20 8.70 11.09
C VAL A 300 -16.80 7.47 10.39
N LYS A 301 -18.12 7.45 10.18
CA LYS A 301 -18.79 6.40 9.39
C LYS A 301 -18.25 6.39 7.96
N LYS A 302 -18.19 7.56 7.32
CA LYS A 302 -17.64 7.71 5.97
C LYS A 302 -16.17 7.29 5.93
N ALA A 303 -15.36 7.74 6.88
CA ALA A 303 -13.93 7.39 6.93
C ALA A 303 -13.70 5.87 7.12
N MET A 304 -14.51 5.23 7.96
CA MET A 304 -14.49 3.79 8.15
C MET A 304 -14.91 3.05 6.87
N ASN A 305 -15.92 3.54 6.16
CA ASN A 305 -16.31 2.97 4.88
C ASN A 305 -15.22 3.12 3.82
N ILE A 306 -14.51 4.26 3.77
CA ILE A 306 -13.33 4.42 2.90
C ILE A 306 -12.27 3.38 3.25
N GLN A 307 -12.02 3.15 4.54
CA GLN A 307 -11.09 2.12 4.98
C GLN A 307 -11.50 0.75 4.46
N CYS A 308 -12.76 0.34 4.63
CA CYS A 308 -13.28 -0.94 4.16
C CYS A 308 -13.33 -1.04 2.61
N ASP A 309 -13.70 0.02 1.90
CA ASP A 309 -13.88 -0.02 0.44
C ASP A 309 -12.55 -0.04 -0.32
N HIS A 310 -11.45 0.37 0.31
CA HIS A 310 -10.14 0.47 -0.33
C HIS A 310 -9.45 -0.90 -0.45
N ARG A 311 -9.74 -1.64 -1.53
CA ARG A 311 -9.28 -3.03 -1.72
C ARG A 311 -7.79 -3.19 -2.08
N ASP A 312 -7.12 -2.12 -2.50
CA ASP A 312 -5.74 -2.15 -3.01
C ASP A 312 -4.70 -2.61 -1.97
N TYR A 313 -5.05 -2.64 -0.68
CA TYR A 313 -4.19 -3.18 0.39
C TYR A 313 -3.95 -4.68 0.30
N TYR A 314 -4.80 -5.40 -0.40
CA TYR A 314 -4.83 -6.85 -0.38
C TYR A 314 -4.40 -7.48 -1.72
N TYR A 315 -4.41 -6.72 -2.81
CA TYR A 315 -4.03 -7.17 -4.14
C TYR A 315 -2.70 -6.54 -4.59
N GLY A 316 -1.58 -7.03 -4.04
CA GLY A 316 -0.23 -6.65 -4.46
C GLY A 316 0.84 -7.47 -3.71
N GLY A 317 1.69 -8.20 -4.43
CA GLY A 317 2.72 -9.06 -3.82
C GLY A 317 3.65 -8.27 -2.89
N GLY A 318 3.50 -8.47 -1.57
CA GLY A 318 4.28 -7.79 -0.51
C GLY A 318 3.48 -7.36 0.74
N ASN A 319 2.38 -8.06 1.07
CA ASN A 319 1.21 -7.48 1.75
C ASN A 319 1.01 -7.74 3.26
N SER A 320 1.91 -8.44 3.97
CA SER A 320 1.69 -8.71 5.41
C SER A 320 1.64 -7.42 6.25
N ASP A 321 2.62 -6.53 6.08
CA ASP A 321 2.72 -5.30 6.87
C ASP A 321 1.56 -4.32 6.59
N ARG A 322 1.01 -4.36 5.38
CA ARG A 322 -0.14 -3.52 4.99
C ARG A 322 -1.43 -4.05 5.59
N LYS A 323 -1.66 -5.38 5.52
CA LYS A 323 -2.79 -6.04 6.18
C LYS A 323 -2.78 -5.78 7.69
N ASP A 324 -1.61 -5.88 8.33
CA ASP A 324 -1.45 -5.64 9.78
C ASP A 324 -1.75 -4.18 10.15
N LYS A 325 -1.21 -3.20 9.41
CA LYS A 325 -1.50 -1.78 9.64
C LYS A 325 -2.97 -1.45 9.43
N HIS A 326 -3.58 -2.04 8.40
CA HIS A 326 -4.99 -1.88 8.10
C HIS A 326 -5.87 -2.42 9.23
N GLU A 327 -5.59 -3.64 9.69
CA GLU A 327 -6.31 -4.28 10.79
C GLU A 327 -6.17 -3.47 12.10
N ARG A 328 -4.96 -3.01 12.42
CA ARG A 328 -4.71 -2.14 13.58
C ARG A 328 -5.49 -0.84 13.53
N THR A 329 -5.62 -0.24 12.35
CA THR A 329 -6.38 1.00 12.16
C THR A 329 -7.87 0.77 12.41
N ILE A 330 -8.44 -0.30 11.85
CA ILE A 330 -9.83 -0.71 12.11
C ILE A 330 -10.09 -0.95 13.60
N LYS A 331 -9.21 -1.72 14.26
CA LYS A 331 -9.30 -1.99 15.71
C LYS A 331 -9.27 -0.72 16.55
N LEU A 332 -8.38 0.21 16.20
CA LEU A 332 -8.25 1.49 16.89
C LEU A 332 -9.55 2.30 16.79
N ILE A 333 -10.13 2.43 15.58
CA ILE A 333 -11.39 3.13 15.36
C ILE A 333 -12.52 2.45 16.16
N LEU A 334 -12.67 1.13 16.05
CA LEU A 334 -13.69 0.37 16.80
C LEU A 334 -13.51 0.45 18.33
N GLY A 335 -12.28 0.65 18.80
CA GLY A 335 -11.96 0.77 20.22
C GLY A 335 -12.23 2.15 20.81
N LYS A 336 -12.20 3.21 19.99
CA LYS A 336 -12.29 4.61 20.45
C LYS A 336 -13.60 5.32 20.05
N VAL A 337 -14.38 4.78 19.12
CA VAL A 337 -15.59 5.41 18.57
C VAL A 337 -16.84 4.66 19.01
N ASN A 338 -17.93 5.39 19.30
CA ASN A 338 -19.22 4.77 19.60
C ASN A 338 -19.72 3.98 18.39
N HIS A 339 -20.09 2.72 18.62
CA HIS A 339 -20.53 1.76 17.60
C HIS A 339 -21.79 2.19 16.86
N ASP A 340 -22.70 2.94 17.49
CA ASP A 340 -23.90 3.49 16.83
C ASP A 340 -23.57 4.53 15.74
N CYS A 341 -22.35 5.07 15.73
CA CYS A 341 -21.86 6.03 14.74
C CYS A 341 -21.15 5.36 13.55
N LEU A 342 -21.08 4.03 13.49
CA LEU A 342 -20.35 3.28 12.47
C LEU A 342 -21.27 2.40 11.64
N ASP A 343 -20.84 2.07 10.41
CA ASP A 343 -21.48 1.03 9.61
C ASP A 343 -20.93 -0.35 10.01
N LEU A 344 -21.31 -0.84 11.18
CA LEU A 344 -20.73 -2.07 11.73
C LEU A 344 -20.96 -3.29 10.80
N GLN A 345 -22.01 -3.28 9.99
CA GLN A 345 -22.23 -4.33 8.99
C GLN A 345 -21.16 -4.27 7.89
N ASN A 346 -20.86 -3.09 7.35
CA ASN A 346 -19.80 -2.95 6.35
C ASN A 346 -18.44 -3.39 6.91
N VAL A 347 -18.16 -3.04 8.17
CA VAL A 347 -16.92 -3.46 8.84
C VAL A 347 -16.87 -4.98 9.02
N LEU A 348 -17.98 -5.61 9.40
CA LEU A 348 -18.08 -7.06 9.55
C LEU A 348 -17.89 -7.78 8.20
N ASP A 349 -18.61 -7.34 7.17
CA ASP A 349 -18.50 -7.88 5.80
C ASP A 349 -17.05 -7.81 5.29
N HIS A 350 -16.40 -6.65 5.49
CA HIS A 350 -15.00 -6.43 5.14
C HIS A 350 -14.04 -7.33 5.93
N ALA A 351 -14.25 -7.41 7.25
CA ALA A 351 -13.42 -8.24 8.11
C ALA A 351 -13.53 -9.73 7.75
N CYS A 352 -14.71 -10.20 7.32
CA CYS A 352 -14.92 -11.54 6.79
C CYS A 352 -14.23 -11.73 5.42
N LEU A 353 -14.38 -10.77 4.50
CA LEU A 353 -13.76 -10.84 3.17
C LEU A 353 -12.21 -10.95 3.24
N PHE A 354 -11.59 -10.25 4.19
CA PHE A 354 -10.14 -10.20 4.35
C PHE A 354 -9.59 -10.99 5.55
N GLU A 355 -10.45 -11.77 6.21
CA GLU A 355 -10.13 -12.68 7.33
C GLU A 355 -9.41 -11.99 8.49
N LEU A 356 -9.92 -10.83 8.89
CA LEU A 356 -9.44 -10.07 10.05
C LEU A 356 -10.02 -10.64 11.36
N VAL A 357 -9.50 -11.78 11.82
CA VAL A 357 -10.04 -12.58 12.94
C VAL A 357 -10.29 -11.76 14.20
N ASP A 358 -9.35 -10.91 14.59
CA ASP A 358 -9.49 -10.14 15.82
C ASP A 358 -10.51 -8.99 15.67
N VAL A 359 -10.70 -8.45 14.45
CA VAL A 359 -11.75 -7.45 14.18
C VAL A 359 -13.12 -8.10 14.32
N VAL A 360 -13.31 -9.28 13.72
CA VAL A 360 -14.53 -10.07 13.89
C VAL A 360 -14.75 -10.38 15.37
N THR A 361 -13.72 -10.84 16.09
CA THR A 361 -13.80 -11.09 17.54
C THR A 361 -14.30 -9.87 18.29
N LEU A 362 -13.74 -8.69 18.01
CA LEU A 362 -14.09 -7.47 18.71
C LEU A 362 -15.52 -6.99 18.40
N LEU A 363 -15.97 -7.10 17.15
CA LEU A 363 -17.36 -6.79 16.76
C LEU A 363 -18.33 -7.77 17.42
N LEU A 364 -17.97 -9.05 17.44
CA LEU A 364 -18.77 -10.09 18.07
C LEU A 364 -18.85 -9.90 19.61
N GLU A 365 -17.78 -9.46 20.28
CA GLU A 365 -17.82 -9.31 21.74
C GLU A 365 -18.47 -8.03 22.23
N LYS A 366 -18.40 -6.94 21.44
CA LYS A 366 -18.81 -5.60 21.89
C LYS A 366 -20.14 -5.13 21.32
N THR A 367 -20.62 -5.74 20.25
CA THR A 367 -21.86 -5.33 19.58
C THR A 367 -22.95 -6.37 19.85
N ASP A 368 -24.19 -5.92 20.10
CA ASP A 368 -25.34 -6.83 20.13
C ASP A 368 -25.50 -7.43 18.73
N HIS A 369 -25.10 -8.70 18.56
CA HIS A 369 -25.15 -9.42 17.28
C HIS A 369 -26.52 -9.38 16.62
N LYS A 370 -27.61 -9.16 17.37
CA LYS A 370 -28.96 -9.03 16.83
C LYS A 370 -29.13 -7.81 15.91
N LYS A 371 -28.21 -6.84 15.99
CA LYS A 371 -28.16 -5.67 15.10
C LYS A 371 -27.33 -5.91 13.84
N LEU A 372 -26.61 -7.03 13.75
CA LEU A 372 -25.74 -7.37 12.62
C LEU A 372 -26.35 -8.55 11.84
N ASP A 373 -26.35 -8.44 10.52
CA ASP A 373 -26.63 -9.55 9.62
C ASP A 373 -25.39 -10.45 9.53
N VAL A 374 -25.17 -11.24 10.59
CA VAL A 374 -24.05 -12.17 10.65
C VAL A 374 -24.19 -13.25 9.57
N LYS A 375 -25.42 -13.63 9.20
CA LYS A 375 -25.70 -14.56 8.11
C LYS A 375 -25.02 -14.11 6.81
N ARG A 376 -25.24 -12.85 6.42
CA ARG A 376 -24.59 -12.25 5.25
C ARG A 376 -23.07 -12.29 5.34
N ALA A 377 -22.51 -11.89 6.48
CA ALA A 377 -21.05 -11.86 6.66
C ALA A 377 -20.41 -13.26 6.60
N THR A 378 -21.07 -14.26 7.18
CA THR A 378 -20.61 -15.66 7.09
C THR A 378 -20.70 -16.19 5.65
N ASN A 379 -21.70 -15.79 4.87
CA ASN A 379 -21.77 -16.15 3.46
C ASN A 379 -20.63 -15.51 2.65
N ILE A 380 -20.29 -14.24 2.90
CA ILE A 380 -19.12 -13.59 2.27
C ILE A 380 -17.84 -14.36 2.58
N LEU A 381 -17.69 -14.82 3.82
CA LEU A 381 -16.55 -15.65 4.22
C LEU A 381 -16.51 -16.95 3.41
N CYS A 382 -17.63 -17.69 3.33
CA CYS A 382 -17.70 -18.94 2.57
C CYS A 382 -17.50 -18.76 1.05
N ASP A 383 -18.01 -17.68 0.45
CA ASP A 383 -18.00 -17.47 -1.01
C ASP A 383 -16.62 -17.09 -1.59
N LYS A 384 -15.59 -16.82 -0.76
CA LYS A 384 -14.27 -16.33 -1.19
C LYS A 384 -13.49 -17.31 -2.09
N GLY A 385 -13.81 -18.61 -2.07
CA GLY A 385 -13.50 -19.60 -3.11
C GLY A 385 -12.03 -20.02 -3.34
N ASP A 386 -11.06 -19.15 -3.06
CA ASP A 386 -9.63 -19.39 -3.31
C ASP A 386 -8.80 -19.23 -2.02
N TYR A 387 -8.32 -20.34 -1.45
CA TYR A 387 -7.42 -20.33 -0.29
C TYR A 387 -6.09 -20.99 -0.65
N TYR A 388 -5.00 -20.34 -0.26
CA TYR A 388 -3.70 -21.01 -0.15
C TYR A 388 -3.62 -21.76 1.20
N ASP A 389 -2.80 -22.81 1.29
CA ASP A 389 -2.72 -23.70 2.48
C ASP A 389 -2.50 -22.96 3.81
N ASP A 390 -1.76 -21.84 3.82
CA ASP A 390 -1.52 -21.06 5.04
C ASP A 390 -2.75 -20.22 5.47
N GLU A 391 -3.64 -19.90 4.53
CA GLU A 391 -4.84 -19.09 4.76
C GLU A 391 -5.99 -19.93 5.32
N ILE A 392 -6.02 -21.23 5.02
CA ILE A 392 -7.09 -22.15 5.45
C ILE A 392 -7.23 -22.24 6.97
N ASN A 393 -6.12 -22.20 7.71
CA ASN A 393 -6.12 -22.25 9.19
C ASN A 393 -6.75 -20.98 9.80
N THR A 394 -6.46 -19.82 9.20
CA THR A 394 -7.03 -18.54 9.62
C THR A 394 -8.52 -18.50 9.32
N HIS A 395 -8.89 -18.99 8.14
CA HIS A 395 -10.26 -19.15 7.69
C HIS A 395 -11.08 -20.03 8.64
N GLU A 396 -10.58 -21.23 8.94
CA GLU A 396 -11.21 -22.18 9.84
C GLU A 396 -11.40 -21.58 11.24
N ARG A 397 -10.38 -20.91 11.78
CA ARG A 397 -10.45 -20.21 13.07
C ARG A 397 -11.54 -19.14 13.09
N MET A 398 -11.73 -18.40 11.99
CA MET A 398 -12.78 -17.39 11.90
C MET A 398 -14.18 -18.02 11.90
N ILE A 399 -14.40 -19.09 11.14
CA ILE A 399 -15.70 -19.79 11.12
C ILE A 399 -16.02 -20.36 12.52
N LYS A 400 -15.06 -21.03 13.17
CA LYS A 400 -15.23 -21.56 14.53
C LYS A 400 -15.65 -20.48 15.51
N LEU A 401 -14.95 -19.35 15.50
CA LEU A 401 -15.27 -18.20 16.34
C LEU A 401 -16.72 -17.72 16.14
N ILE A 402 -17.17 -17.59 14.89
CA ILE A 402 -18.55 -17.16 14.57
C ILE A 402 -19.56 -18.19 15.11
N LEU A 403 -19.34 -19.48 14.84
CA LEU A 403 -20.23 -20.55 15.28
C LEU A 403 -20.30 -20.71 16.82
N GLU A 404 -19.26 -20.30 17.54
CA GLU A 404 -19.24 -20.35 19.01
C GLU A 404 -19.91 -19.15 19.66
N LYS A 405 -19.81 -17.97 19.04
CA LYS A 405 -20.29 -16.70 19.63
C LYS A 405 -21.71 -16.34 19.19
N VAL A 406 -22.16 -16.82 18.04
CA VAL A 406 -23.44 -16.39 17.43
C VAL A 406 -24.48 -17.50 17.54
N ASN A 407 -25.73 -17.12 17.82
CA ASN A 407 -26.84 -18.07 17.81
C ASN A 407 -27.00 -18.67 16.41
N HIS A 408 -27.08 -20.01 16.34
CA HIS A 408 -27.13 -20.79 15.11
C HIS A 408 -28.36 -20.48 14.24
N ASP A 409 -29.47 -20.04 14.83
CA ASP A 409 -30.66 -19.60 14.07
C ASP A 409 -30.41 -18.30 13.26
N CYS A 410 -29.33 -17.57 13.54
CA CYS A 410 -28.95 -16.34 12.82
C CYS A 410 -27.95 -16.60 11.69
N LEU A 411 -27.62 -17.86 11.38
CA LEU A 411 -26.59 -18.25 10.41
C LEU A 411 -27.18 -19.07 9.26
N ASP A 412 -26.49 -19.11 8.13
CA ASP A 412 -26.75 -20.08 7.06
C ASP A 412 -25.96 -21.36 7.31
N LEU A 413 -26.39 -22.15 8.29
CA LEU A 413 -25.65 -23.35 8.71
C LEU A 413 -25.46 -24.36 7.56
N GLN A 414 -26.37 -24.37 6.57
CA GLN A 414 -26.20 -25.22 5.39
C GLN A 414 -25.05 -24.72 4.51
N ASN A 415 -24.98 -23.41 4.26
CA ASN A 415 -23.87 -22.85 3.48
C ASN A 415 -22.51 -23.09 4.17
N VAL A 416 -22.47 -22.91 5.49
CA VAL A 416 -21.26 -23.20 6.29
C VAL A 416 -20.89 -24.68 6.23
N LEU A 417 -21.87 -25.58 6.29
CA LEU A 417 -21.62 -27.03 6.19
C LEU A 417 -21.11 -27.41 4.79
N ASP A 418 -21.77 -26.93 3.74
CA ASP A 418 -21.36 -27.16 2.35
C ASP A 418 -19.91 -26.68 2.12
N HIS A 419 -19.58 -25.48 2.61
CA HIS A 419 -18.25 -24.90 2.55
C HIS A 419 -17.22 -25.70 3.34
N ALA A 420 -17.55 -26.07 4.58
CA ALA A 420 -16.67 -26.88 5.43
C ALA A 420 -16.38 -28.25 4.82
N CYS A 421 -17.35 -28.86 4.13
CA CYS A 421 -17.14 -30.10 3.38
C CYS A 421 -16.30 -29.88 2.12
N LEU A 422 -16.48 -28.77 1.40
CA LEU A 422 -15.69 -28.44 0.21
C LEU A 422 -14.20 -28.22 0.53
N PHE A 423 -13.92 -27.59 1.68
CA PHE A 423 -12.58 -27.22 2.14
C PHE A 423 -12.03 -28.10 3.27
N GLU A 424 -12.69 -29.22 3.56
CA GLU A 424 -12.22 -30.25 4.49
C GLU A 424 -11.98 -29.76 5.93
N LEU A 425 -12.80 -28.81 6.40
CA LEU A 425 -12.71 -28.21 7.72
C LEU A 425 -13.34 -29.13 8.79
N VAL A 426 -12.65 -30.23 9.11
CA VAL A 426 -13.15 -31.32 9.97
C VAL A 426 -13.71 -30.83 11.32
N ASP A 427 -13.03 -29.90 11.97
CA ASP A 427 -13.48 -29.40 13.27
C ASP A 427 -14.71 -28.49 13.14
N VAL A 428 -14.85 -27.74 12.03
CA VAL A 428 -16.06 -26.96 11.74
C VAL A 428 -17.26 -27.89 11.54
N VAL A 429 -17.09 -28.96 10.75
CA VAL A 429 -18.11 -30.00 10.56
C VAL A 429 -18.46 -30.65 11.90
N THR A 430 -17.47 -30.99 12.72
CA THR A 430 -17.67 -31.55 14.06
C THR A 430 -18.56 -30.64 14.90
N LEU A 431 -18.21 -29.35 14.97
CA LEU A 431 -18.92 -28.38 15.77
C LEU A 431 -20.36 -28.17 15.28
N LEU A 432 -20.60 -28.14 13.97
CA LEU A 432 -21.94 -28.05 13.39
C LEU A 432 -22.80 -29.27 13.73
N LEU A 433 -22.26 -30.48 13.57
CA LEU A 433 -22.99 -31.73 13.82
C LEU A 433 -23.26 -31.97 15.32
N GLU A 434 -22.42 -31.45 16.21
CA GLU A 434 -22.61 -31.57 17.66
C GLU A 434 -23.58 -30.55 18.24
N LYS A 435 -23.60 -29.33 17.70
CA LYS A 435 -24.38 -28.22 18.25
C LYS A 435 -25.69 -27.96 17.52
N THR A 436 -25.87 -28.51 16.32
CA THR A 436 -27.08 -28.32 15.51
C THR A 436 -27.88 -29.61 15.41
N ASP A 437 -29.21 -29.52 15.45
CA ASP A 437 -30.05 -30.65 15.05
C ASP A 437 -29.84 -30.94 13.56
N HIS A 438 -29.12 -32.02 13.25
CA HIS A 438 -28.79 -32.43 11.88
C HIS A 438 -30.04 -32.64 11.01
N LYS A 439 -31.24 -32.79 11.58
CA LYS A 439 -32.50 -32.83 10.80
C LYS A 439 -32.86 -31.50 10.14
N LYS A 440 -32.25 -30.40 10.58
CA LYS A 440 -32.39 -29.06 9.96
C LYS A 440 -31.38 -28.82 8.84
N LEU A 441 -30.41 -29.73 8.66
CA LEU A 441 -29.36 -29.63 7.67
C LEU A 441 -29.58 -30.70 6.58
N ASP A 442 -29.38 -30.32 5.33
CA ASP A 442 -29.25 -31.25 4.21
C ASP A 442 -27.83 -31.83 4.22
N VAL A 443 -27.60 -32.74 5.18
CA VAL A 443 -26.30 -33.44 5.29
C VAL A 443 -26.04 -34.28 4.04
N LYS A 444 -27.07 -34.78 3.37
CA LYS A 444 -26.95 -35.51 2.11
C LYS A 444 -26.24 -34.66 1.06
N ARG A 445 -26.69 -33.42 0.86
CA ARG A 445 -26.07 -32.47 -0.06
C ARG A 445 -24.61 -32.18 0.31
N ALA A 446 -24.34 -31.83 1.57
CA ALA A 446 -22.97 -31.52 2.01
C ALA A 446 -22.01 -32.71 1.84
N THR A 447 -22.48 -33.93 2.13
CA THR A 447 -21.70 -35.15 1.91
C THR A 447 -21.43 -35.39 0.43
N ASN A 448 -22.37 -35.07 -0.46
CA ASN A 448 -22.13 -35.17 -1.90
C ASN A 448 -21.09 -34.15 -2.38
N ILE A 449 -21.10 -32.90 -1.87
CA ILE A 449 -20.06 -31.91 -2.16
C ILE A 449 -18.68 -32.43 -1.77
N LEU A 450 -18.56 -33.06 -0.60
CA LEU A 450 -17.33 -33.71 -0.17
C LEU A 450 -16.88 -34.79 -1.15
N CYS A 451 -17.81 -35.63 -1.62
CA CYS A 451 -17.52 -36.74 -2.52
C CYS A 451 -17.25 -36.32 -3.98
N ASP A 452 -17.76 -35.17 -4.42
CA ASP A 452 -17.69 -34.71 -5.81
C ASP A 452 -16.40 -33.92 -6.13
N LYS A 453 -15.61 -33.55 -5.12
CA LYS A 453 -14.31 -32.87 -5.29
C LYS A 453 -13.31 -33.85 -5.93
N GLY A 454 -13.24 -33.86 -7.26
CA GLY A 454 -12.38 -34.77 -8.03
C GLY A 454 -10.91 -34.37 -7.97
N ASP A 455 -10.04 -35.36 -7.74
CA ASP A 455 -8.58 -35.34 -7.68
C ASP A 455 -7.97 -34.78 -6.37
N TYR A 456 -7.34 -35.68 -5.60
CA TYR A 456 -6.65 -35.36 -4.34
C TYR A 456 -5.17 -35.74 -4.39
N TYR A 457 -4.39 -35.06 -3.55
CA TYR A 457 -3.04 -35.50 -3.20
C TYR A 457 -3.11 -36.50 -2.03
N ASP A 458 -2.15 -37.43 -1.93
CA ASP A 458 -2.15 -38.54 -0.95
C ASP A 458 -2.33 -38.09 0.52
N ASP A 459 -1.96 -36.84 0.84
CA ASP A 459 -2.03 -36.27 2.19
C ASP A 459 -3.47 -35.89 2.62
N GLU A 460 -4.38 -35.66 1.67
CA GLU A 460 -5.77 -35.23 1.91
C GLU A 460 -6.69 -36.44 2.24
N ILE A 461 -6.31 -37.65 1.83
CA ILE A 461 -7.08 -38.89 2.01
C ILE A 461 -7.39 -39.16 3.50
N ASN A 462 -6.43 -38.90 4.40
CA ASN A 462 -6.63 -39.09 5.84
C ASN A 462 -7.67 -38.12 6.42
N THR A 463 -7.72 -36.89 5.90
CA THR A 463 -8.68 -35.87 6.33
C THR A 463 -10.09 -36.25 5.88
N HIS A 464 -10.22 -36.73 4.64
CA HIS A 464 -11.47 -37.25 4.10
C HIS A 464 -12.00 -38.46 4.86
N GLU A 465 -11.13 -39.43 5.18
CA GLU A 465 -11.54 -40.60 5.95
C GLU A 465 -12.05 -40.20 7.34
N ARG A 466 -11.37 -39.26 8.01
CA ARG A 466 -11.81 -38.72 9.30
C ARG A 466 -13.17 -38.01 9.19
N MET A 467 -13.39 -37.24 8.14
CA MET A 467 -14.64 -36.51 7.93
C MET A 467 -15.81 -37.43 7.63
N ILE A 468 -15.61 -38.47 6.81
CA ILE A 468 -16.64 -39.49 6.55
C ILE A 468 -16.98 -40.26 7.83
N LYS A 469 -15.97 -40.74 8.58
CA LYS A 469 -16.20 -41.40 9.88
C LYS A 469 -17.03 -40.52 10.82
N LEU A 470 -16.66 -39.25 10.95
CA LEU A 470 -17.37 -38.27 11.78
C LEU A 470 -18.85 -38.11 11.36
N ILE A 471 -19.12 -37.91 10.07
CA ILE A 471 -20.49 -37.75 9.55
C ILE A 471 -21.31 -39.01 9.85
N PHE A 472 -20.74 -40.20 9.63
CA PHE A 472 -21.40 -41.47 9.90
C PHE A 472 -21.67 -41.74 11.38
N GLU A 473 -20.79 -41.30 12.28
CA GLU A 473 -21.01 -41.47 13.72
C GLU A 473 -22.09 -40.55 14.29
N LYS A 474 -22.27 -39.38 13.67
CA LYS A 474 -23.11 -38.30 14.21
C LYS A 474 -24.47 -38.16 13.53
N VAL A 475 -24.63 -38.68 12.31
CA VAL A 475 -25.83 -38.48 11.49
C VAL A 475 -26.54 -39.80 11.23
N ASN A 476 -27.89 -39.79 11.28
CA ASN A 476 -28.68 -40.96 10.89
C ASN A 476 -28.43 -41.32 9.42
N HIS A 477 -28.09 -42.58 9.14
CA HIS A 477 -27.71 -43.05 7.80
C HIS A 477 -28.81 -42.85 6.75
N ASP A 478 -30.09 -42.83 7.14
CA ASP A 478 -31.20 -42.55 6.21
C ASP A 478 -31.18 -41.09 5.67
N CYS A 479 -30.39 -40.20 6.28
CA CYS A 479 -30.19 -38.82 5.82
C CYS A 479 -28.98 -38.64 4.88
N LEU A 480 -28.32 -39.73 4.47
CA LEU A 480 -27.10 -39.71 3.64
C LEU A 480 -27.35 -40.36 2.27
N ASP A 481 -26.55 -39.99 1.27
CA ASP A 481 -26.46 -40.75 0.03
C ASP A 481 -25.47 -41.91 0.20
N LEU A 482 -25.91 -42.97 0.88
CA LEU A 482 -25.01 -44.07 1.27
C LEU A 482 -24.34 -44.74 0.06
N GLN A 483 -24.97 -44.70 -1.12
CA GLN A 483 -24.34 -45.21 -2.35
C GLN A 483 -23.23 -44.28 -2.82
N ASN A 484 -23.45 -42.96 -2.86
CA ASN A 484 -22.42 -42.03 -3.29
C ASN A 484 -21.19 -42.07 -2.37
N VAL A 485 -21.43 -42.14 -1.05
CA VAL A 485 -20.34 -42.30 -0.06
C VAL A 485 -19.60 -43.63 -0.28
N LEU A 486 -20.31 -44.73 -0.54
CA LEU A 486 -19.67 -46.02 -0.80
C LEU A 486 -18.82 -45.96 -2.08
N ASP A 487 -19.37 -45.45 -3.17
CA ASP A 487 -18.67 -45.29 -4.45
C ASP A 487 -17.40 -44.44 -4.27
N TYR A 488 -17.50 -43.35 -3.50
CA TYR A 488 -16.40 -42.46 -3.17
C TYR A 488 -15.33 -43.15 -2.30
N ALA A 489 -15.73 -43.80 -1.21
CA ALA A 489 -14.83 -44.51 -0.32
C ALA A 489 -14.09 -45.63 -1.05
N CYS A 490 -14.77 -46.32 -1.98
CA CYS A 490 -14.20 -47.32 -2.86
C CYS A 490 -13.17 -46.74 -3.84
N ARG A 491 -13.40 -45.54 -4.37
CA ARG A 491 -12.50 -44.88 -5.33
C ARG A 491 -11.22 -44.35 -4.69
N PHE A 492 -11.29 -43.84 -3.46
CA PHE A 492 -10.18 -43.18 -2.76
C PHE A 492 -9.63 -44.00 -1.59
N GLU A 493 -9.79 -45.33 -1.66
CA GLU A 493 -9.21 -46.29 -0.73
C GLU A 493 -9.49 -46.04 0.77
N LEU A 494 -10.69 -45.55 1.09
CA LEU A 494 -11.11 -45.27 2.47
C LEU A 494 -11.62 -46.55 3.14
N GLU A 495 -10.68 -47.45 3.44
CA GLU A 495 -10.92 -48.82 3.94
C GLU A 495 -11.83 -48.85 5.19
N ASP A 496 -11.59 -47.96 6.17
CA ASP A 496 -12.41 -47.91 7.37
C ASP A 496 -13.80 -47.33 7.08
N GLY A 497 -13.89 -46.40 6.11
CA GLY A 497 -15.16 -45.86 5.63
C GLY A 497 -16.05 -46.94 5.01
N VAL A 498 -15.46 -47.80 4.17
CA VAL A 498 -16.15 -48.97 3.60
C VAL A 498 -16.56 -49.97 4.68
N THR A 499 -15.67 -50.27 5.63
CA THR A 499 -15.98 -51.16 6.76
C THR A 499 -17.20 -50.66 7.53
N LEU A 500 -17.20 -49.38 7.90
CA LEU A 500 -18.27 -48.75 8.67
C LEU A 500 -19.61 -48.76 7.92
N LEU A 501 -19.59 -48.44 6.63
CA LEU A 501 -20.76 -48.47 5.73
C LEU A 501 -21.38 -49.86 5.67
N LEU A 502 -20.55 -50.89 5.49
CA LEU A 502 -20.99 -52.28 5.40
C LEU A 502 -21.53 -52.80 6.74
N GLU A 503 -20.94 -52.44 7.86
CA GLU A 503 -21.39 -52.93 9.17
C GLU A 503 -22.70 -52.28 9.64
N LYS A 504 -22.92 -51.02 9.26
CA LYS A 504 -24.03 -50.23 9.79
C LYS A 504 -25.21 -50.02 8.82
N THR A 505 -25.13 -50.53 7.60
CA THR A 505 -26.17 -50.38 6.58
C THR A 505 -26.67 -51.74 6.11
N ASP A 506 -27.99 -51.88 5.91
CA ASP A 506 -28.53 -53.05 5.22
C ASP A 506 -28.03 -53.05 3.77
N HIS A 507 -27.19 -54.04 3.43
CA HIS A 507 -26.59 -54.19 2.09
C HIS A 507 -27.63 -54.21 0.96
N LYS A 508 -28.88 -54.56 1.23
CA LYS A 508 -29.96 -54.54 0.23
C LYS A 508 -30.31 -53.12 -0.26
N LYS A 509 -29.91 -52.08 0.48
CA LYS A 509 -30.06 -50.67 0.09
C LYS A 509 -28.88 -50.14 -0.71
N LEU A 510 -27.82 -50.93 -0.89
CA LEU A 510 -26.58 -50.55 -1.56
C LEU A 510 -26.37 -51.39 -2.82
N ASP A 511 -25.96 -50.76 -3.91
CA ASP A 511 -25.44 -51.42 -5.10
C ASP A 511 -23.96 -51.78 -4.86
N VAL A 512 -23.74 -52.82 -4.06
CA VAL A 512 -22.40 -53.32 -3.74
C VAL A 512 -21.71 -53.88 -4.99
N LYS A 513 -22.47 -54.35 -5.99
CA LYS A 513 -21.93 -54.75 -7.29
C LYS A 513 -21.26 -53.58 -8.00
N LYS A 514 -21.89 -52.40 -8.03
CA LYS A 514 -21.29 -51.18 -8.58
C LYS A 514 -20.02 -50.79 -7.82
N ALA A 515 -20.08 -50.77 -6.49
CA ALA A 515 -18.93 -50.43 -5.64
C ALA A 515 -17.73 -51.36 -5.88
N MET A 516 -17.98 -52.67 -6.00
CA MET A 516 -16.95 -53.66 -6.32
C MET A 516 -16.33 -53.42 -7.70
N ASN A 517 -17.11 -53.05 -8.71
CA ASN A 517 -16.58 -52.73 -10.02
C ASN A 517 -15.69 -51.48 -9.99
N ILE A 518 -16.06 -50.45 -9.21
CA ILE A 518 -15.21 -49.25 -9.01
C ILE A 518 -13.85 -49.67 -8.43
N ILE A 519 -13.84 -50.51 -7.40
CA ILE A 519 -12.58 -51.01 -6.81
C ILE A 519 -11.74 -51.76 -7.84
N CYS A 520 -12.34 -52.62 -8.66
CA CYS A 520 -11.61 -53.35 -9.70
C CYS A 520 -11.03 -52.42 -10.78
N ASP A 521 -11.79 -51.41 -11.20
CA ASP A 521 -11.36 -50.43 -12.21
C ASP A 521 -10.20 -49.56 -11.69
N GLU A 522 -10.28 -49.08 -10.45
CA GLU A 522 -9.21 -48.30 -9.80
C GLU A 522 -7.98 -49.16 -9.50
N TRP A 523 -8.15 -50.42 -9.11
CA TRP A 523 -7.05 -51.36 -8.94
C TRP A 523 -6.28 -51.58 -10.26
N ASP A 524 -7.01 -51.76 -11.37
CA ASP A 524 -6.44 -51.84 -12.73
C ASP A 524 -5.66 -50.56 -13.10
N TYR A 525 -6.16 -49.40 -12.69
CA TYR A 525 -5.48 -48.11 -12.88
C TYR A 525 -4.19 -48.05 -12.05
N CYS A 526 -4.24 -48.32 -10.74
CA CYS A 526 -3.06 -48.36 -9.87
C CYS A 526 -2.00 -49.36 -10.36
N TYR A 527 -2.41 -50.50 -10.94
CA TYR A 527 -1.49 -51.47 -11.54
C TYR A 527 -0.76 -50.94 -12.76
N LYS A 528 -1.44 -50.19 -13.64
CA LYS A 528 -0.82 -49.54 -14.81
C LYS A 528 0.14 -48.43 -14.40
N GLU A 529 -0.22 -47.64 -13.38
CA GLU A 529 0.61 -46.56 -12.84
C GLU A 529 1.78 -47.05 -11.96
N GLY A 530 1.80 -48.35 -11.60
CA GLY A 530 2.85 -48.93 -10.78
C GLY A 530 2.78 -48.56 -9.29
N ASN A 531 1.64 -48.08 -8.80
CA ASN A 531 1.45 -47.69 -7.39
C ASN A 531 1.09 -48.92 -6.54
N SER A 532 2.11 -49.56 -5.94
CA SER A 532 1.93 -50.76 -5.11
C SER A 532 1.04 -50.53 -3.89
N ASP A 533 1.19 -49.39 -3.24
CA ASP A 533 0.57 -49.16 -1.93
C ASP A 533 -0.95 -48.97 -2.07
N ARG A 534 -1.38 -48.23 -3.11
CA ARG A 534 -2.81 -48.09 -3.45
C ARG A 534 -3.42 -49.42 -3.92
N ARG A 535 -2.67 -50.27 -4.63
CA ARG A 535 -3.14 -51.63 -4.99
C ARG A 535 -3.41 -52.48 -3.77
N ASP A 536 -2.50 -52.48 -2.80
CA ASP A 536 -2.64 -53.28 -1.58
C ASP A 536 -3.86 -52.84 -0.77
N LYS A 537 -4.15 -51.53 -0.72
CA LYS A 537 -5.37 -51.00 -0.10
C LYS A 537 -6.64 -51.52 -0.79
N HIS A 538 -6.72 -51.39 -2.11
CA HIS A 538 -7.86 -51.91 -2.87
C HIS A 538 -8.01 -53.43 -2.75
N GLU A 539 -6.91 -54.21 -2.72
CA GLU A 539 -6.98 -55.66 -2.48
C GLU A 539 -7.64 -55.98 -1.13
N ARG A 540 -7.27 -55.26 -0.05
CA ARG A 540 -7.90 -55.44 1.26
C ARG A 540 -9.39 -55.08 1.23
N MET A 541 -9.78 -54.04 0.49
CA MET A 541 -11.18 -53.68 0.32
C MET A 541 -11.99 -54.73 -0.45
N ILE A 542 -11.40 -55.38 -1.46
CA ILE A 542 -12.02 -56.52 -2.15
C ILE A 542 -12.26 -57.67 -1.15
N LYS A 543 -11.24 -58.03 -0.35
CA LYS A 543 -11.36 -59.08 0.69
C LYS A 543 -12.46 -58.73 1.68
N LEU A 544 -12.49 -57.50 2.18
CA LEU A 544 -13.48 -57.00 3.13
C LEU A 544 -14.92 -57.13 2.59
N ILE A 545 -15.19 -56.67 1.35
CA ILE A 545 -16.53 -56.78 0.75
C ILE A 545 -16.92 -58.24 0.56
N LEU A 546 -16.01 -59.08 0.09
CA LEU A 546 -16.26 -60.52 -0.09
C LEU A 546 -16.54 -61.24 1.23
N GLU A 547 -15.95 -60.79 2.33
CA GLU A 547 -16.20 -61.33 3.66
C GLU A 547 -17.56 -60.93 4.24
N LYS A 548 -17.95 -59.66 4.06
CA LYS A 548 -19.11 -59.05 4.72
C LYS A 548 -20.42 -59.14 3.92
N VAL A 549 -20.37 -59.19 2.59
CA VAL A 549 -21.57 -59.13 1.74
C VAL A 549 -21.94 -60.49 1.17
N ASN A 550 -23.23 -60.81 1.12
CA ASN A 550 -23.70 -62.04 0.47
C ASN A 550 -23.39 -62.01 -1.03
N HIS A 551 -22.82 -63.11 -1.55
CA HIS A 551 -22.34 -63.26 -2.91
C HIS A 551 -23.39 -63.05 -4.00
N ASP A 552 -24.67 -63.29 -3.68
CA ASP A 552 -25.78 -63.05 -4.60
C ASP A 552 -25.92 -61.57 -5.03
N PHE A 553 -25.30 -60.65 -4.29
CA PHE A 553 -25.29 -59.20 -4.59
C PHE A 553 -24.03 -58.73 -5.33
N LEU A 554 -23.13 -59.65 -5.73
CA LEU A 554 -21.84 -59.32 -6.35
C LEU A 554 -21.75 -59.82 -7.80
N ASP A 555 -20.98 -59.13 -8.63
CA ASP A 555 -20.56 -59.63 -9.95
C ASP A 555 -19.29 -60.47 -9.82
N LEU A 556 -19.45 -61.70 -9.32
CA LEU A 556 -18.32 -62.59 -9.08
C LEU A 556 -17.52 -62.92 -10.34
N GLN A 557 -18.12 -62.85 -11.54
CA GLN A 557 -17.39 -63.08 -12.78
C GLN A 557 -16.43 -61.94 -13.09
N ASN A 558 -16.87 -60.68 -12.92
CA ASN A 558 -16.00 -59.54 -13.10
C ASN A 558 -14.87 -59.54 -12.06
N VAL A 559 -15.20 -59.75 -10.78
CA VAL A 559 -14.20 -59.84 -9.71
C VAL A 559 -13.20 -60.96 -9.98
N PHE A 560 -13.66 -62.15 -10.37
CA PHE A 560 -12.79 -63.29 -10.69
C PHE A 560 -11.88 -62.99 -11.90
N TYR A 561 -12.40 -62.32 -12.93
CA TYR A 561 -11.60 -61.89 -14.08
C TYR A 561 -10.44 -60.98 -13.68
N HIS A 562 -10.69 -59.92 -12.89
CA HIS A 562 -9.64 -59.02 -12.43
C HIS A 562 -8.66 -59.74 -11.49
N VAL A 563 -9.15 -60.48 -10.50
CA VAL A 563 -8.35 -61.24 -9.54
C VAL A 563 -7.42 -62.27 -10.23
N CYS A 564 -7.90 -62.97 -11.26
CA CYS A 564 -7.09 -63.92 -12.04
C CYS A 564 -6.12 -63.23 -13.01
N ARG A 565 -6.52 -62.12 -13.63
CA ARG A 565 -5.67 -61.36 -14.56
C ARG A 565 -4.37 -60.88 -13.89
N TYR A 566 -4.40 -60.64 -12.58
CA TYR A 566 -3.26 -60.12 -11.84
C TYR A 566 -2.79 -61.00 -10.68
N CYS A 567 -3.17 -62.28 -10.67
CA CYS A 567 -2.64 -63.30 -9.76
C CYS A 567 -2.84 -63.03 -8.26
N LEU A 568 -3.98 -62.47 -7.83
CA LEU A 568 -4.31 -62.24 -6.43
C LEU A 568 -4.72 -63.55 -5.71
N LEU A 569 -3.74 -64.42 -5.42
CA LEU A 569 -3.93 -65.80 -4.96
C LEU A 569 -4.81 -65.93 -3.70
N ASP A 570 -4.68 -65.01 -2.74
CA ASP A 570 -5.47 -65.02 -1.51
C ASP A 570 -6.96 -64.75 -1.79
N VAL A 571 -7.26 -63.81 -2.70
CA VAL A 571 -8.63 -63.49 -3.10
C VAL A 571 -9.24 -64.64 -3.91
N VAL A 572 -8.46 -65.26 -4.80
CA VAL A 572 -8.88 -66.49 -5.51
C VAL A 572 -9.24 -67.59 -4.51
N THR A 573 -8.41 -67.80 -3.49
CA THR A 573 -8.63 -68.83 -2.47
C THR A 573 -9.94 -68.57 -1.72
N LEU A 574 -10.17 -67.32 -1.29
CA LEU A 574 -11.39 -66.91 -0.60
C LEU A 574 -12.65 -67.08 -1.47
N LEU A 575 -12.57 -66.76 -2.77
CA LEU A 575 -13.65 -66.97 -3.74
C LEU A 575 -13.96 -68.47 -3.96
N LEU A 576 -12.94 -69.32 -3.97
CA LEU A 576 -13.08 -70.78 -4.13
C LEU A 576 -13.63 -71.45 -2.86
N GLU A 577 -13.21 -71.01 -1.67
CA GLU A 577 -13.67 -71.53 -0.38
C GLU A 577 -15.16 -71.28 -0.15
N LYS A 578 -15.68 -70.15 -0.66
CA LYS A 578 -17.10 -69.79 -0.53
C LYS A 578 -18.04 -70.48 -1.56
N LYS A 579 -17.52 -71.43 -2.35
CA LYS A 579 -18.27 -72.48 -3.10
C LYS A 579 -19.46 -72.03 -3.98
N GLN A 580 -19.35 -70.94 -4.73
CA GLN A 580 -20.39 -70.58 -5.72
C GLN A 580 -19.93 -70.28 -7.16
N ILE A 581 -18.61 -70.19 -7.44
CA ILE A 581 -18.12 -69.83 -8.79
C ILE A 581 -17.94 -71.06 -9.70
N ILE A 582 -17.91 -72.28 -9.15
CA ILE A 582 -17.70 -73.51 -9.94
C ILE A 582 -19.02 -74.00 -10.55
N LYS A 583 -19.74 -73.15 -11.29
CA LYS A 583 -20.87 -73.58 -12.13
C LYS A 583 -21.26 -72.62 -13.27
N SER A 584 -20.44 -71.61 -13.60
CA SER A 584 -20.60 -70.81 -14.84
C SER A 584 -19.49 -71.11 -15.83
#